data_AF-A0A9E2MEZ5-F1
#
_entry.id   AF-A0A9E2MEZ5-F1
#
_cell.length_a   1.000
_cell.length_b   1.000
_cell.length_c   1.000
_cell.angle_alpha   90.00
_cell.angle_beta   90.00
_cell.angle_gamma   90.00
#
_symmetry.space_group_name_H-M   'P 1'
#
loop_
_entity.id
_entity.type
_entity.pdbx_description
1 polymer ?
#
loop_
_entity_poly.entity_id
_entity_poly.type
_entity_poly.pdbx_seq_one_letter_code
_entity_poly.pdbx_strand_id
1 'polypeptide(L)' 'MTDTTLDAVVSENDLMAQRRAKLETLRSDGNAFPNDFRRNAVAKELHAMYGDEDNETLQEKRARVSVAGRMMLCRVMGK' A
#
# COMPACT_ATOMS: atom_id res chain seq x y z
N MET A 1 -14.59 -0.84 30.19
CA MET A 1 -13.49 -0.18 29.47
C MET A 1 -12.87 -1.22 28.57
N THR A 2 -13.07 -1.02 27.28
CA THR A 2 -13.03 -2.00 26.20
C THR A 2 -11.63 -2.20 25.64
N ASP A 3 -11.31 -3.47 25.46
CA ASP A 3 -10.73 -4.06 24.25
C ASP A 3 -9.36 -3.54 23.79
N THR A 4 -8.31 -4.17 24.34
CA THR A 4 -6.97 -4.19 23.74
C THR A 4 -6.34 -5.46 24.26
N THR A 5 -6.41 -6.58 23.52
CA THR A 5 -5.43 -7.70 23.48
C THR A 5 -6.05 -8.86 22.66
N LEU A 6 -6.20 -8.72 21.34
CA LEU A 6 -6.63 -9.84 20.48
C LEU A 6 -5.84 -9.97 19.16
N ASP A 7 -4.72 -9.26 19.00
CA ASP A 7 -3.96 -9.26 17.73
C ASP A 7 -2.66 -10.10 17.72
N ALA A 8 -2.31 -10.81 18.81
CA ALA A 8 -0.91 -11.19 19.04
C ALA A 8 -0.55 -12.69 19.05
N VAL A 9 -1.35 -13.60 18.47
CA VAL A 9 -0.88 -14.98 18.22
C VAL A 9 -1.44 -15.55 16.91
N VAL A 10 -1.25 -14.87 15.79
CA VAL A 10 -1.29 -15.56 14.50
C VAL A 10 0.03 -16.31 14.39
N SER A 11 -0.01 -17.65 14.35
CA SER A 11 1.22 -18.42 14.19
C SER A 11 1.83 -18.08 12.82
N GLU A 12 3.16 -18.11 12.71
CA GLU A 12 3.84 -17.86 11.43
C GLU A 12 3.29 -18.78 10.32
N ASN A 13 2.93 -20.02 10.69
CA ASN A 13 2.31 -21.00 9.80
C ASN A 13 0.95 -20.52 9.28
N ASP A 14 0.11 -19.93 10.13
CA ASP A 14 -1.21 -19.41 9.72
C ASP A 14 -1.06 -18.21 8.78
N LEU A 15 -0.10 -17.32 9.05
CA LEU A 15 0.19 -16.18 8.17
C LEU A 15 0.70 -16.64 6.79
N MET A 16 1.57 -17.65 6.77
CA MET A 16 2.08 -18.23 5.53
C MET A 16 0.96 -18.94 4.75
N ALA A 17 0.07 -19.66 5.44
CA ALA A 17 -1.09 -20.33 4.83
C ALA A 17 -2.02 -19.30 4.17
N GLN A 18 -2.34 -18.20 4.85
CA GLN A 18 -3.18 -17.12 4.30
C GLN A 18 -2.54 -16.45 3.07
N ARG A 19 -1.23 -16.21 3.09
CA ARG A 19 -0.50 -15.64 1.94
C ARG A 19 -0.53 -16.57 0.74
N ARG A 20 -0.37 -17.88 0.96
CA ARG A 20 -0.43 -18.90 -0.11
C ARG A 20 -1.82 -19.01 -0.71
N ALA A 21 -2.86 -19.05 0.13
CA ALA A 21 -4.25 -19.09 -0.34
C ALA A 21 -4.57 -17.87 -1.22
N LYS A 22 -4.18 -16.65 -0.80
CA LYS A 22 -4.34 -15.43 -1.61
C LYS A 22 -3.56 -15.49 -2.93
N LEU A 23 -2.34 -16.03 -2.91
CA LEU A 23 -1.54 -16.20 -4.12
C LEU A 23 -2.18 -17.20 -5.09
N GLU A 24 -2.79 -18.27 -4.58
CA GLU A 24 -3.49 -19.26 -5.39
C GLU A 24 -4.72 -18.66 -6.08
N THR A 25 -5.51 -17.85 -5.37
CA THR A 25 -6.62 -17.09 -5.98
C THR A 25 -6.11 -16.13 -7.07
N LEU A 26 -5.01 -15.43 -6.83
CA LEU A 26 -4.42 -14.55 -7.85
C LEU A 26 -3.91 -15.30 -9.09
N ARG A 27 -3.52 -16.58 -8.94
CA ARG A 27 -3.14 -17.44 -10.06
C ARG A 27 -4.35 -17.99 -10.82
N SER A 28 -5.45 -18.29 -10.15
CA SER A 28 -6.69 -18.71 -10.83
C SER A 28 -7.28 -17.59 -11.67
N ASP A 29 -7.16 -16.35 -11.19
CA ASP A 29 -7.66 -15.16 -11.88
C ASP A 29 -6.78 -14.74 -13.08
N GLY A 30 -5.60 -15.34 -13.23
CA GLY A 30 -4.70 -15.13 -14.37
C GLY A 30 -3.24 -14.91 -13.97
N ASN A 31 -2.65 -13.80 -14.42
CA ASN A 31 -1.24 -13.54 -14.18
C ASN A 31 -0.99 -12.98 -12.76
N ALA A 32 -0.54 -13.85 -11.84
CA ALA A 32 -0.28 -13.49 -10.45
C ALA A 32 0.87 -12.48 -10.24
N PHE A 33 1.76 -12.31 -11.23
CA PHE A 33 2.89 -11.38 -11.17
C PHE A 33 2.92 -10.46 -12.41
N PRO A 34 2.02 -9.46 -12.47
CA PRO A 34 2.00 -8.52 -13.59
C PRO A 34 3.23 -7.59 -13.56
N ASN A 35 3.77 -7.31 -14.73
CA ASN A 35 4.87 -6.33 -14.93
C ASN A 35 4.42 -5.13 -15.77
N ASP A 36 3.12 -4.83 -15.76
CA ASP A 36 2.54 -3.77 -16.60
C ASP A 36 2.53 -2.41 -15.91
N PHE A 37 2.70 -2.38 -14.59
CA PHE A 37 2.68 -1.13 -13.84
C PHE A 37 3.93 -0.28 -14.18
N ARG A 38 3.70 1.00 -14.51
CA ARG A 38 4.74 1.99 -14.74
C ARG A 38 4.55 3.13 -13.76
N ARG A 39 5.54 3.34 -12.90
CA ARG A 39 5.60 4.51 -12.02
C ARG A 39 6.02 5.75 -12.82
N ASN A 40 5.53 6.92 -12.44
CA ASN A 40 5.95 8.20 -13.00
C ASN A 40 6.76 9.07 -12.02
N ALA A 41 6.77 8.71 -10.73
CA ALA A 41 7.46 9.47 -9.70
C ALA A 41 8.07 8.55 -8.63
N VAL A 42 9.14 9.03 -8.00
CA VAL A 42 9.74 8.40 -6.82
C VAL A 42 9.44 9.24 -5.58
N ALA A 43 9.19 8.59 -4.44
CA ALA A 43 8.82 9.30 -3.20
C ALA A 43 9.79 10.42 -2.80
N LYS A 44 11.11 10.21 -2.98
CA LYS A 44 12.13 11.23 -2.70
C LYS A 44 11.94 12.49 -3.55
N GLU A 45 11.62 12.33 -4.82
CA GLU A 45 11.41 13.44 -5.76
C GLU A 45 10.14 14.22 -5.40
N LEU A 46 9.07 13.51 -5.03
CA LEU A 46 7.83 14.13 -4.57
C LEU A 46 8.05 14.95 -3.29
N HIS A 47 8.80 14.42 -2.33
CA HIS A 47 9.12 15.18 -1.11
C HIS A 47 10.01 16.38 -1.40
N ALA A 48 10.95 16.29 -2.34
CA ALA A 48 11.81 17.41 -2.69
C ALA A 48 11.05 18.54 -3.43
N MET A 49 10.06 18.18 -4.26
CA MET A 49 9.27 19.17 -5.02
C MET A 49 8.12 19.74 -4.20
N TYR A 50 7.40 18.90 -3.45
CA TYR A 50 6.14 19.26 -2.81
C TYR A 50 6.21 19.28 -1.28
N GLY A 51 7.36 18.99 -0.68
CA GLY A 51 7.49 18.90 0.78
C GLY A 51 7.28 20.22 1.51
N ASP A 52 7.63 21.33 0.86
CA ASP A 52 7.52 22.69 1.41
C ASP A 52 6.30 23.46 0.85
N GLU A 53 5.43 22.79 0.07
CA GLU A 53 4.27 23.42 -0.54
C GLU A 53 3.03 23.33 0.36
N ASP A 54 2.26 24.42 0.41
CA ASP A 54 1.02 24.48 1.16
C ASP A 54 -0.12 23.71 0.47
N ASN A 55 -1.08 23.24 1.26
CA ASN A 55 -2.19 22.42 0.78
C ASN A 55 -2.99 23.09 -0.35
N GLU A 56 -3.18 24.41 -0.28
CA GLU A 56 -3.88 25.19 -1.31
C GLU A 56 -3.14 25.13 -2.66
N THR A 57 -1.81 25.28 -2.64
CA THR A 57 -0.99 25.22 -3.86
C THR A 57 -0.98 23.83 -4.49
N LEU A 58 -0.98 22.77 -3.67
CA LEU A 58 -1.09 21.39 -4.16
C LEU A 58 -2.46 21.10 -4.78
N GLN A 59 -3.52 21.66 -4.19
CA GLN A 59 -4.88 21.50 -4.68
C GLN A 59 -5.11 22.21 -6.02
N GLU A 60 -4.47 23.35 -6.24
CA GLU A 60 -4.47 24.06 -7.52
C GLU A 60 -3.67 23.33 -8.60
N LYS A 61 -2.48 22.82 -8.26
CA LYS A 61 -1.60 22.11 -9.21
C LYS A 61 -2.20 20.81 -9.74
N ARG A 62 -3.05 20.14 -8.96
CA ARG A 62 -3.73 18.87 -9.34
C ARG A 62 -2.77 17.84 -9.94
N ALA A 63 -1.57 17.73 -9.38
CA ALA A 63 -0.53 16.85 -9.90
C ALA A 63 -0.97 15.38 -9.82
N ARG A 64 -1.03 14.71 -10.97
CA ARG A 64 -1.34 13.27 -11.04
C ARG A 64 -0.06 12.46 -11.00
N VAL A 65 0.13 11.71 -9.92
CA VAL A 65 1.33 10.88 -9.71
C VAL A 65 0.94 9.42 -9.51
N SER A 66 1.84 8.53 -9.94
CA SER A 66 1.74 7.08 -9.89
C SER A 66 3.02 6.54 -9.27
N VAL A 67 2.89 5.95 -8.09
CA VAL A 67 4.01 5.45 -7.28
C VAL A 67 3.90 3.94 -7.12
N ALA A 68 5.05 3.26 -7.00
CA ALA A 68 5.15 1.83 -6.68
C ALA A 68 6.21 1.61 -5.60
N GLY A 69 5.96 0.67 -4.69
CA GLY A 69 6.86 0.34 -3.60
C GLY A 69 6.35 -0.78 -2.70
N ARG A 70 7.10 -1.08 -1.63
CA ARG A 70 6.72 -2.05 -0.62
C ARG A 70 5.76 -1.40 0.38
N MET A 71 4.65 -2.08 0.67
CA MET A 71 3.76 -1.70 1.76
C MET A 71 4.43 -2.02 3.11
N MET A 72 4.67 -0.99 3.91
CA MET A 72 5.33 -1.10 5.22
C MET A 72 4.34 -1.03 6.39
N LEU A 73 3.38 -0.11 6.30
CA LEU A 73 2.33 0.10 7.28
C LEU A 73 1.03 0.35 6.53
N CYS A 74 -0.07 -0.26 6.98
CA CYS A 74 -1.41 0.04 6.51
C CYS A 74 -2.26 0.38 7.73
N ARG A 75 -2.79 1.61 7.79
CA ARG A 75 -3.77 2.01 8.78
C ARG A 75 -5.13 1.96 8.10
N VAL A 76 -5.94 0.96 8.46
CA VAL A 76 -7.31 0.87 7.97
C VAL A 76 -8.17 1.74 8.87
N MET A 77 -8.31 3.01 8.46
CA MET A 77 -9.42 3.82 8.92
C MET A 77 -10.58 3.48 7.99
N GLY A 78 -11.73 3.09 8.55
CA GLY A 78 -12.97 3.03 7.76
C GLY A 78 -13.20 4.35 7.03
N LYS A 79 -14.07 4.34 6.02
CA LYS A 79 -14.48 5.59 5.38
C LYS A 79 -15.04 6.58 6.40
#